data_AF-A0A9D6E567-F1
#
_entry.id   AF-A0A9D6E567-F1
#
_cell.length_a   1.000
_cell.length_b   1.000
_cell.length_c   1.000
_cell.angle_alpha   90.00
_cell.angle_beta   90.00
_cell.angle_gamma   90.00
#
_symmetry.space_group_name_H-M   'P 1'
#
loop_
_entity.id
_entity.type
_entity.pdbx_description
1 polymer ?
#
loop_
_entity_poly.entity_id
_entity_poly.type
_entity_poly.pdbx_seq_one_letter_code
_entity_poly.pdbx_strand_id
1 'polypeptide(L)'
;MPPDLLDPQLIFICALAAVVSLLATATVASRPSALITRRVALSVTIFQIFFMVARFANLFYLPVLGHYVDEAIASGRVDLLLFKIRIIVGGAAFGGLLAWLLLPTMVELFVRGIRSMESHKSMIRVLLRLFRPSSWRKALGSLRRPSFMGVSPWRLDGIPVGFLIFNVLAGAIWTVGVLSAMYVSAIHPEQATTAVLLSGLVNAFAAIAFSVLVDPKAALITDQALAGERPERHVAATAVWLAGGNFLGNLLGQAFLEPANRIIEHATLALGSGGGFLVGNLGLVVGINALVTLLASTTVVSRISAVITRRVATAIAIYNLFFLVTRLAQQIYAPVLGTIRDHAIRTGDSAGLAGKFQLIVLGATVGVVLGWMLMPTFVEVYKKAILGLDRLGSVPALLWETAMPRSWHALLSCIRRPSLYGVRFSHIAEIPRHFLWANVLVISIYTIGVMAATYASALEPGLARTAALLSSVVNGVATVALSLVVDPTSALLTDQAVAGQRPHRHIYIMAVFLTVGTLVGTCLSQLLLEPAARVILMGAHLIDLLFHTGG
;
A
#
# COMPACT_ATOMS: atom_id res chain seq x y z
N MET A 1 15.44 38.77 -2.41
CA MET A 1 14.81 37.47 -2.05
C MET A 1 15.39 37.06 -0.69
N PRO A 2 14.58 36.67 0.30
CA PRO A 2 15.12 36.26 1.59
C PRO A 2 16.02 35.02 1.41
N PRO A 3 17.20 34.97 2.03
CA PRO A 3 18.15 33.86 1.89
C PRO A 3 17.66 32.50 2.44
N ASP A 4 16.52 32.45 3.15
CA ASP A 4 16.00 31.24 3.83
C ASP A 4 14.91 30.46 3.06
N LEU A 5 14.61 30.83 1.81
CA LEU A 5 13.49 30.21 1.06
C LEU A 5 13.85 28.86 0.40
N LEU A 6 15.11 28.66 0.00
CA LEU A 6 15.59 27.47 -0.73
C LEU A 6 16.76 26.84 0.02
N ASP A 7 16.43 26.15 1.10
CA ASP A 7 17.37 25.34 1.86
C ASP A 7 17.83 24.11 1.02
N PRO A 8 19.12 23.70 1.06
CA PRO A 8 19.59 22.43 0.49
C PRO A 8 18.70 21.22 0.82
N GLN A 9 18.17 21.13 2.03
CA GLN A 9 17.23 20.07 2.44
C GLN A 9 15.93 20.14 1.64
N LEU A 10 15.37 21.33 1.43
CA LEU A 10 14.15 21.50 0.63
C LEU A 10 14.38 21.08 -0.83
N ILE A 11 15.52 21.44 -1.41
CA ILE A 11 15.90 21.04 -2.77
C ILE A 11 15.99 19.51 -2.85
N PHE A 12 16.62 18.87 -1.87
CA PHE A 12 16.71 17.41 -1.80
C PHE A 12 15.33 16.75 -1.71
N ILE A 13 14.45 17.25 -0.84
CA ILE A 13 13.08 16.73 -0.69
C ILE A 13 12.28 16.93 -1.97
N CYS A 14 12.42 18.08 -2.65
CA CYS A 14 11.79 18.34 -3.93
C CYS A 14 12.31 17.40 -5.03
N ALA A 15 13.62 17.14 -5.07
CA ALA A 15 14.21 16.18 -5.99
C ALA A 15 13.70 14.76 -5.72
N LEU A 16 13.59 14.37 -4.45
CA LEU A 16 13.05 13.07 -4.06
C LEU A 16 11.57 12.93 -4.42
N ALA A 17 10.75 13.96 -4.18
CA ALA A 17 9.36 14.03 -4.61
C ALA A 17 9.23 13.93 -6.15
N ALA A 18 10.12 14.60 -6.89
CA ALA A 18 10.19 14.50 -8.34
C ALA A 18 10.53 13.08 -8.80
N VAL A 19 11.50 12.42 -8.17
CA VAL A 19 11.87 11.02 -8.48
C VAL A 19 10.72 10.06 -8.18
N VAL A 20 10.07 10.18 -7.03
CA VAL A 20 8.91 9.34 -6.66
C VAL A 20 7.78 9.50 -7.68
N SER A 21 7.43 10.75 -8.02
CA SER A 21 6.40 11.08 -9.02
C SER A 21 6.75 10.57 -10.42
N LEU A 22 8.03 10.69 -10.82
CA LEU A 22 8.53 10.20 -12.09
C LEU A 22 8.40 8.68 -12.17
N LEU A 23 8.87 7.96 -11.16
CA LEU A 23 8.82 6.49 -11.11
C LEU A 23 7.38 5.98 -11.07
N ALA A 24 6.50 6.64 -10.33
CA ALA A 24 5.07 6.30 -10.29
C ALA A 24 4.43 6.44 -11.69
N THR A 25 4.70 7.54 -12.39
CA THR A 25 4.15 7.81 -13.73
C THR A 25 4.80 6.94 -14.81
N ALA A 26 6.07 6.57 -14.65
CA ALA A 26 6.78 5.68 -15.57
C ALA A 26 6.09 4.30 -15.72
N THR A 27 5.34 3.86 -14.71
CA THR A 27 4.59 2.60 -14.77
C THR A 27 3.51 2.56 -15.86
N VAL A 28 3.04 3.73 -16.34
CA VAL A 28 2.11 3.86 -17.47
C VAL A 28 2.70 3.26 -18.76
N ALA A 29 4.02 3.26 -18.90
CA ALA A 29 4.73 2.68 -20.05
C ALA A 29 4.54 1.16 -20.21
N SER A 30 4.09 0.46 -19.16
CA SER A 30 3.80 -0.98 -19.20
C SER A 30 2.80 -1.37 -20.28
N ARG A 31 1.74 -0.58 -20.47
CA ARG A 31 0.63 -0.91 -21.39
C ARG A 31 1.07 -0.84 -22.86
N PRO A 32 1.67 0.26 -23.37
CA PRO A 32 2.25 0.27 -24.71
C PRO A 32 3.31 -0.82 -24.92
N SER A 33 4.14 -1.07 -23.91
CA SER A 33 5.19 -2.10 -24.01
C SER A 33 4.62 -3.52 -24.12
N ALA A 34 3.50 -3.79 -23.45
CA ALA A 34 2.77 -5.06 -23.56
C ALA A 34 2.26 -5.27 -24.99
N LEU A 35 1.72 -4.22 -25.61
CA LEU A 35 1.23 -4.24 -26.99
C LEU A 35 2.36 -4.47 -28.00
N ILE A 36 3.44 -3.70 -27.89
CA ILE A 36 4.62 -3.79 -28.78
C ILE A 36 5.27 -5.18 -28.72
N THR A 37 5.35 -5.78 -27.53
CA THR A 37 5.96 -7.10 -27.34
C THR A 37 4.99 -8.25 -27.53
N ARG A 38 3.67 -7.98 -27.55
CA ARG A 38 2.59 -8.98 -27.44
C ARG A 38 2.75 -9.91 -26.22
N ARG A 39 3.38 -9.44 -25.14
CA ARG A 39 3.65 -10.22 -23.92
C ARG A 39 3.10 -9.57 -22.67
N VAL A 40 1.78 -9.64 -22.49
CA VAL A 40 1.05 -9.01 -21.37
C VAL A 40 1.60 -9.44 -20.01
N ALA A 41 1.73 -10.74 -19.76
CA ALA A 41 2.17 -11.27 -18.46
C ALA A 41 3.60 -10.80 -18.07
N LEU A 42 4.51 -10.74 -19.04
CA LEU A 42 5.87 -10.26 -18.80
C LEU A 42 5.90 -8.74 -18.61
N SER A 43 5.04 -8.00 -19.32
CA SER A 43 4.89 -6.57 -19.07
C SER A 43 4.37 -6.28 -17.66
N VAL A 44 3.37 -7.03 -17.18
CA VAL A 44 2.90 -6.95 -15.80
C VAL A 44 4.04 -7.24 -14.82
N THR A 45 4.90 -8.21 -15.12
CA THR A 45 6.06 -8.51 -14.26
C THR A 45 7.05 -7.34 -14.20
N ILE A 46 7.38 -6.72 -15.33
CA ILE A 46 8.25 -5.53 -15.36
C ILE A 46 7.60 -4.33 -14.67
N PHE A 47 6.28 -4.14 -14.86
CA PHE A 47 5.50 -3.16 -14.13
C PHE A 47 5.66 -3.33 -12.61
N GLN A 48 5.54 -4.55 -12.10
CA GLN A 48 5.70 -4.81 -10.66
C GLN A 48 7.11 -4.45 -10.16
N ILE A 49 8.16 -4.65 -10.95
CA ILE A 49 9.53 -4.23 -10.59
C ILE A 49 9.60 -2.71 -10.46
N PHE A 50 9.16 -1.97 -11.48
CA PHE A 50 9.19 -0.49 -11.44
C PHE A 50 8.31 0.06 -10.31
N PHE A 51 7.13 -0.52 -10.12
CA PHE A 51 6.22 -0.15 -9.05
C PHE A 51 6.82 -0.41 -7.66
N MET A 52 7.53 -1.53 -7.48
CA MET A 52 8.24 -1.83 -6.24
C MET A 52 9.35 -0.81 -5.97
N VAL A 53 10.14 -0.42 -6.99
CA VAL A 53 11.17 0.62 -6.87
C VAL A 53 10.55 1.98 -6.51
N ALA A 54 9.43 2.35 -7.14
CA ALA A 54 8.71 3.57 -6.81
C ALA A 54 8.22 3.57 -5.35
N ARG A 55 7.67 2.44 -4.88
CA ARG A 55 7.27 2.28 -3.47
C ARG A 55 8.45 2.34 -2.51
N PHE A 56 9.59 1.76 -2.89
CA PHE A 56 10.82 1.82 -2.10
C PHE A 56 11.32 3.26 -1.98
N ALA A 57 11.33 4.05 -3.06
CA ALA A 57 11.68 5.47 -2.99
C ALA A 57 10.74 6.26 -2.06
N ASN A 58 9.43 5.99 -2.15
CA ASN A 58 8.44 6.63 -1.29
C ASN A 58 8.61 6.27 0.21
N LEU A 59 9.13 5.08 0.49
CA LEU A 59 9.42 4.59 1.84
C LEU A 59 10.43 5.48 2.60
N PHE A 60 11.43 6.01 1.89
CA PHE A 60 12.44 6.91 2.47
C PHE A 60 12.02 8.37 2.41
N TYR A 61 11.27 8.75 1.37
CA TYR A 61 10.74 10.11 1.23
C TYR A 61 9.90 10.55 2.43
N LEU A 62 9.02 9.68 2.92
CA LEU A 62 8.08 10.03 3.99
C LEU A 62 8.79 10.40 5.31
N PRO A 63 9.69 9.57 5.88
CA PRO A 63 10.41 9.93 7.10
C PRO A 63 11.27 11.21 6.96
N VAL A 64 11.93 11.42 5.82
CA VAL A 64 12.73 12.64 5.58
C VAL A 64 11.85 13.88 5.53
N LEU A 65 10.67 13.78 4.90
CA LEU A 65 9.67 14.85 4.95
C LEU A 65 9.16 15.09 6.38
N GLY A 66 8.99 14.04 7.17
CA GLY A 66 8.63 14.15 8.59
C GLY A 66 9.67 14.94 9.38
N HIS A 67 10.95 14.62 9.20
CA HIS A 67 12.07 15.29 9.85
C HIS A 67 12.13 16.77 9.49
N TYR A 68 11.96 17.10 8.20
CA TYR A 68 11.91 18.49 7.74
C TYR A 68 10.85 19.33 8.46
N VAL A 69 9.70 18.72 8.76
CA VAL A 69 8.60 19.39 9.46
C VAL A 69 8.86 19.44 10.97
N ASP A 70 9.45 18.38 11.54
CA ASP A 70 9.97 18.35 12.91
C ASP A 70 10.94 19.52 13.16
N GLU A 71 11.92 19.71 12.27
CA GLU A 71 12.90 20.81 12.33
C GLU A 71 12.27 22.19 12.10
N ALA A 72 11.31 22.31 11.18
CA ALA A 72 10.61 23.58 10.94
C ALA A 72 9.85 24.08 12.18
N ILE A 73 9.34 23.18 13.02
CA ILE A 73 8.68 23.54 14.28
C ILE A 73 9.67 23.83 15.38
N ALA A 74 10.71 23.00 15.52
CA ALA A 74 11.77 23.23 16.49
C ALA A 74 12.44 24.61 16.28
N SER A 75 12.57 25.04 15.02
CA SER A 75 13.10 26.36 14.64
C SER A 75 12.07 27.49 14.64
N GLY A 76 10.79 27.22 14.93
CA GLY A 76 9.72 28.22 14.96
C GLY A 76 9.33 28.78 13.58
N ARG A 77 9.71 28.13 12.47
CA ARG A 77 9.53 28.61 11.08
C ARG A 77 8.25 28.08 10.41
N VAL A 78 7.18 27.88 11.19
CA VAL A 78 5.94 27.25 10.72
C VAL A 78 5.21 28.11 9.68
N ASP A 79 5.33 29.44 9.76
CA ASP A 79 4.67 30.38 8.84
C ASP A 79 5.07 30.18 7.36
N LEU A 80 6.31 29.74 7.13
CA LEU A 80 6.83 29.46 5.78
C LEU A 80 6.58 28.01 5.34
N LEU A 81 6.11 27.13 6.22
CA LEU A 81 5.99 25.70 5.94
C LEU A 81 4.98 25.43 4.83
N LEU A 82 3.84 26.13 4.81
CA LEU A 82 2.85 25.97 3.73
C LEU A 82 3.44 26.31 2.37
N PHE A 83 4.22 27.39 2.30
CA PHE A 83 4.89 27.80 1.07
C PHE A 83 5.95 26.78 0.64
N LYS A 84 6.75 26.27 1.58
CA LYS A 84 7.74 25.20 1.34
C LYS A 84 7.08 23.91 0.83
N ILE A 85 5.94 23.53 1.42
CA ILE A 85 5.14 22.39 0.95
C ILE A 85 4.62 22.60 -0.48
N ARG A 86 4.19 23.81 -0.85
CA ARG A 86 3.82 24.14 -2.24
C ARG A 86 5.00 23.95 -3.20
N ILE A 87 6.22 24.29 -2.79
CA ILE A 87 7.43 24.01 -3.58
C ILE A 87 7.62 22.49 -3.75
N ILE A 88 7.42 21.69 -2.69
CA ILE A 88 7.51 20.22 -2.78
C ILE A 88 6.45 19.64 -3.75
N VAL A 89 5.21 20.14 -3.72
CA VAL A 89 4.18 19.79 -4.73
C VAL A 89 4.65 20.18 -6.13
N GLY A 90 5.31 21.33 -6.29
CA GLY A 90 5.95 21.75 -7.54
C GLY A 90 7.03 20.78 -8.03
N GLY A 91 7.86 20.26 -7.11
CA GLY A 91 8.81 19.18 -7.39
C GLY A 91 8.14 17.90 -7.87
N ALA A 92 7.05 17.48 -7.23
CA ALA A 92 6.26 16.33 -7.68
C ALA A 92 5.64 16.56 -9.08
N ALA A 93 5.14 17.78 -9.36
CA ALA A 93 4.66 18.15 -10.69
C ALA A 93 5.79 18.11 -11.73
N PHE A 94 6.97 18.62 -11.41
CA PHE A 94 8.15 18.53 -12.28
C PHE A 94 8.54 17.07 -12.58
N GLY A 95 8.51 16.19 -11.58
CA GLY A 95 8.71 14.75 -11.78
C GLY A 95 7.69 14.12 -12.73
N GLY A 96 6.42 14.50 -12.60
CA GLY A 96 5.35 14.06 -13.50
C GLY A 96 5.53 14.57 -14.93
N LEU A 97 5.96 15.83 -15.09
CA LEU A 97 6.30 16.42 -16.38
C LEU A 97 7.46 15.67 -17.04
N LEU A 98 8.53 15.40 -16.29
CA LEU A 98 9.67 14.63 -16.78
C LEU A 98 9.24 13.23 -17.22
N ALA A 99 8.40 12.53 -16.44
CA ALA A 99 7.89 11.22 -16.85
C ALA A 99 7.03 11.29 -18.12
N TRP A 100 6.22 12.34 -18.27
CA TRP A 100 5.41 12.54 -19.47
C TRP A 100 6.28 12.78 -20.72
N LEU A 101 7.30 13.63 -20.61
CA LEU A 101 8.25 13.90 -21.70
C LEU A 101 9.12 12.68 -22.03
N LEU A 102 9.54 11.93 -21.01
CA LEU A 102 10.39 10.73 -21.14
C LEU A 102 9.57 9.44 -21.35
N LEU A 103 8.25 9.53 -21.57
CA LEU A 103 7.39 8.36 -21.77
C LEU A 103 7.90 7.42 -22.88
N PRO A 104 8.36 7.88 -24.06
CA PRO A 104 8.90 6.99 -25.09
C PRO A 104 10.15 6.23 -24.63
N THR A 105 11.00 6.89 -23.83
CA THR A 105 12.19 6.26 -23.22
C THR A 105 11.76 5.19 -22.22
N MET A 106 10.73 5.46 -21.40
CA MET A 106 10.19 4.48 -20.46
C MET A 106 9.59 3.27 -21.19
N VAL A 107 8.85 3.48 -22.28
CA VAL A 107 8.33 2.37 -23.11
C VAL A 107 9.47 1.51 -23.67
N GLU A 108 10.53 2.12 -24.20
CA GLU A 108 11.69 1.36 -24.69
C GLU A 108 12.38 0.57 -23.57
N LEU A 109 12.54 1.17 -22.38
CA LEU A 109 13.11 0.48 -21.22
C LEU A 109 12.26 -0.72 -20.81
N PHE A 110 10.94 -0.58 -20.80
CA PHE A 110 10.03 -1.70 -20.53
C PHE A 110 10.13 -2.79 -21.60
N VAL A 111 10.13 -2.44 -22.89
CA VAL A 111 10.30 -3.42 -23.99
C VAL A 111 11.61 -4.19 -23.85
N ARG A 112 12.74 -3.51 -23.57
CA ARG A 112 14.03 -4.18 -23.31
C ARG A 112 13.99 -5.05 -22.06
N GLY A 113 13.33 -4.59 -21.00
CA GLY A 113 13.09 -5.35 -19.78
C GLY A 113 12.34 -6.65 -20.06
N ILE A 114 11.25 -6.58 -20.84
CA ILE A 114 10.45 -7.74 -21.24
C ILE A 114 11.30 -8.73 -22.04
N ARG A 115 12.05 -8.27 -23.05
CA ARG A 115 12.96 -9.13 -23.84
C ARG A 115 14.07 -9.78 -22.98
N SER A 116 14.58 -9.05 -21.99
CA SER A 116 15.55 -9.60 -21.03
C SER A 116 14.91 -10.66 -20.11
N MET A 117 13.64 -10.48 -19.73
CA MET A 117 12.89 -11.48 -18.95
C MET A 117 12.65 -12.76 -19.74
N GLU A 118 12.33 -12.65 -21.05
CA GLU A 118 12.14 -13.81 -21.94
C GLU A 118 13.38 -14.71 -21.99
N SER A 119 14.56 -14.11 -22.07
CA SER A 119 15.82 -14.85 -22.19
C SER A 119 16.27 -15.49 -20.87
N HIS A 120 15.93 -14.93 -19.71
CA HIS A 120 16.47 -15.36 -18.41
C HIS A 120 15.46 -16.10 -17.52
N LYS A 121 14.15 -16.01 -17.83
CA LYS A 121 13.03 -16.64 -17.11
C LYS A 121 13.03 -16.40 -15.58
N SER A 122 13.68 -15.34 -15.10
CA SER A 122 13.85 -15.08 -13.67
C SER A 122 13.86 -13.59 -13.37
N MET A 123 12.86 -13.15 -12.59
CA MET A 123 12.69 -11.77 -12.13
C MET A 123 13.87 -11.28 -11.29
N ILE A 124 14.35 -12.11 -10.36
CA ILE A 124 15.47 -11.78 -9.47
C ILE A 124 16.75 -11.51 -10.27
N ARG A 125 17.04 -12.30 -11.31
CA ARG A 125 18.22 -12.09 -12.16
C ARG A 125 18.14 -10.79 -12.96
N VAL A 126 16.95 -10.40 -13.41
CA VAL A 126 16.74 -9.12 -14.10
C VAL A 126 16.94 -7.95 -13.13
N LEU A 127 16.46 -8.07 -11.89
CA LEU A 127 16.65 -7.07 -10.84
C LEU A 127 18.13 -6.92 -10.43
N LEU A 128 18.85 -8.03 -10.22
CA LEU A 128 20.28 -8.01 -9.90
C LEU A 128 21.14 -7.37 -11.01
N ARG A 129 20.67 -7.41 -12.26
CA ARG A 129 21.36 -6.72 -13.37
C ARG A 129 21.16 -5.21 -13.37
N LEU A 130 20.09 -4.68 -12.78
CA LEU A 130 19.95 -3.22 -12.62
C LEU A 130 21.10 -2.64 -11.80
N PHE A 131 21.69 -3.42 -10.88
CA PHE A 131 22.88 -3.03 -10.12
C PHE A 131 24.20 -3.13 -10.90
N ARG A 132 24.21 -3.68 -12.12
CA ARG A 132 25.43 -3.74 -12.95
C ARG A 132 25.62 -2.45 -13.76
N PRO A 133 26.82 -1.83 -13.75
CA PRO A 133 27.09 -0.58 -14.47
C PRO A 133 26.94 -0.70 -15.99
N SER A 134 27.13 -1.90 -16.56
CA SER A 134 26.89 -2.16 -17.98
C SER A 134 25.42 -2.07 -18.38
N SER A 135 24.49 -2.34 -17.46
CA SER A 135 23.05 -2.19 -17.70
C SER A 135 22.66 -0.72 -17.77
N TRP A 136 23.32 0.15 -17.00
CA TRP A 136 23.10 1.60 -17.05
C TRP A 136 23.56 2.21 -18.37
N ARG A 137 24.70 1.76 -18.94
CA ARG A 137 25.10 2.18 -20.31
C ARG A 137 24.06 1.77 -21.35
N LYS A 138 23.50 0.56 -21.24
CA LYS A 138 22.43 0.10 -22.14
C LYS A 138 21.12 0.86 -21.93
N ALA A 139 20.81 1.25 -20.70
CA ALA A 139 19.64 2.07 -20.38
C ALA A 139 19.78 3.50 -20.92
N LEU A 140 20.97 4.09 -20.83
CA LEU A 140 21.29 5.38 -21.47
C LEU A 140 21.20 5.28 -23.00
N GLY A 141 21.61 4.16 -23.60
CA GLY A 141 21.35 3.86 -25.02
C GLY A 141 19.88 3.60 -25.38
N SER A 142 18.95 3.69 -24.44
CA SER A 142 17.49 3.66 -24.66
C SER A 142 16.87 5.06 -24.67
N LEU A 143 17.65 6.11 -24.42
CA LEU A 143 17.16 7.49 -24.43
C LEU A 143 16.59 7.82 -25.81
N ARG A 144 15.27 8.00 -25.86
CA ARG A 144 14.56 8.49 -27.04
C ARG A 144 14.27 9.97 -26.86
N ARG A 145 14.22 10.70 -27.97
CA ARG A 145 13.80 12.11 -27.94
C ARG A 145 12.36 12.21 -27.40
N PRO A 146 12.04 13.23 -26.59
CA PRO A 146 10.68 13.48 -26.13
C PRO A 146 9.74 13.52 -27.34
N SER A 147 8.75 12.64 -27.36
CA SER A 147 7.74 12.58 -28.42
C SER A 147 6.44 12.06 -27.85
N PHE A 148 5.32 12.58 -28.33
CA PHE A 148 3.99 12.07 -27.94
C PHE A 148 3.63 10.77 -28.66
N MET A 149 4.61 9.97 -29.08
CA MET A 149 4.41 8.70 -29.80
C MET A 149 3.45 8.82 -31.00
N GLY A 150 3.48 9.96 -31.69
CA GLY A 150 2.61 10.24 -32.85
C GLY A 150 1.15 10.60 -32.49
N VAL A 151 0.84 10.86 -31.22
CA VAL A 151 -0.48 11.30 -30.75
C VAL A 151 -0.59 12.81 -30.89
N SER A 152 -1.72 13.29 -31.40
CA SER A 152 -1.99 14.74 -31.44
C SER A 152 -2.39 15.21 -30.03
N PRO A 153 -1.75 16.26 -29.48
CA PRO A 153 -2.10 16.80 -28.17
C PRO A 153 -3.51 17.41 -28.10
N TRP A 154 -4.23 17.51 -29.23
CA TRP A 154 -5.57 18.12 -29.32
C TRP A 154 -6.69 17.12 -29.63
N ARG A 155 -6.37 15.83 -29.86
CA ARG A 155 -7.36 14.80 -30.15
C ARG A 155 -7.30 13.69 -29.12
N LEU A 156 -8.45 13.37 -28.55
CA LEU A 156 -8.60 12.33 -27.52
C LEU A 156 -8.67 10.91 -28.10
N ASP A 157 -8.60 10.72 -29.43
CA ASP A 157 -8.52 9.42 -30.12
C ASP A 157 -9.39 8.31 -29.48
N GLY A 158 -10.67 8.62 -29.19
CA GLY A 158 -11.64 7.66 -28.64
C GLY A 158 -11.54 7.41 -27.12
N ILE A 159 -10.73 8.17 -26.38
CA ILE A 159 -10.58 8.06 -24.93
C ILE A 159 -11.70 8.83 -24.21
N PRO A 160 -12.42 8.21 -23.25
CA PRO A 160 -13.48 8.91 -22.51
C PRO A 160 -12.91 10.05 -21.64
N VAL A 161 -13.47 11.25 -21.78
CA VAL A 161 -13.05 12.45 -21.01
C VAL A 161 -13.19 12.23 -19.51
N GLY A 162 -14.31 11.66 -19.07
CA GLY A 162 -14.55 11.40 -17.64
C GLY A 162 -13.47 10.52 -17.01
N PHE A 163 -12.92 9.56 -17.77
CA PHE A 163 -11.82 8.71 -17.31
C PHE A 163 -10.52 9.52 -17.05
N LEU A 164 -10.20 10.49 -17.92
CA LEU A 164 -9.05 11.36 -17.73
C LEU A 164 -9.26 12.34 -16.57
N ILE A 165 -10.48 12.87 -16.41
CA ILE A 165 -10.81 13.74 -15.27
C ILE A 165 -10.59 12.99 -13.95
N PHE A 166 -11.07 11.75 -13.84
CA PHE A 166 -10.82 10.94 -12.63
C PHE A 166 -9.34 10.68 -12.38
N ASN A 167 -8.53 10.47 -13.43
CA ASN A 167 -7.09 10.32 -13.29
C ASN A 167 -6.43 11.59 -12.71
N VAL A 168 -6.80 12.76 -13.23
CA VAL A 168 -6.28 14.06 -12.76
C VAL A 168 -6.69 14.31 -11.31
N LEU A 169 -7.97 14.11 -10.96
CA LEU A 169 -8.48 14.31 -9.61
C LEU A 169 -7.86 13.35 -8.59
N ALA A 170 -7.79 12.05 -8.93
CA ALA A 170 -7.15 11.05 -8.07
C ALA A 170 -5.65 11.35 -7.87
N GLY A 171 -4.96 11.81 -8.92
CA GLY A 171 -3.57 12.26 -8.85
C GLY A 171 -3.37 13.48 -7.95
N ALA A 172 -4.28 14.46 -8.01
CA ALA A 172 -4.25 15.63 -7.13
C ALA A 172 -4.39 15.24 -5.66
N ILE A 173 -5.38 14.40 -5.34
CA ILE A 173 -5.60 13.92 -3.96
C ILE A 173 -4.40 13.10 -3.47
N TRP A 174 -3.85 12.22 -4.31
CA TRP A 174 -2.68 11.40 -3.98
C TRP A 174 -1.45 12.24 -3.65
N THR A 175 -1.18 13.27 -4.46
CA THR A 175 0.01 14.13 -4.30
C THR A 175 -0.04 14.94 -3.01
N VAL A 176 -1.23 15.47 -2.70
CA VAL A 176 -1.42 16.43 -1.62
C VAL A 176 -1.67 15.75 -0.28
N GLY A 177 -2.27 14.56 -0.25
CA GLY A 177 -2.77 13.94 0.98
C GLY A 177 -1.76 13.85 2.13
N VAL A 178 -0.54 13.37 1.84
CA VAL A 178 0.54 13.33 2.84
C VAL A 178 1.03 14.72 3.22
N LEU A 179 1.22 15.59 2.23
CA LEU A 179 1.75 16.94 2.46
C LEU A 179 0.80 17.80 3.28
N SER A 180 -0.51 17.69 3.05
CA SER A 180 -1.53 18.32 3.89
C SER A 180 -1.53 17.76 5.31
N ALA A 181 -1.41 16.44 5.48
CA ALA A 181 -1.30 15.84 6.80
C ALA A 181 -0.05 16.31 7.56
N MET A 182 1.08 16.47 6.86
CA MET A 182 2.29 17.06 7.43
C MET A 182 2.07 18.49 7.88
N TYR A 183 1.47 19.33 7.03
CA TYR A 183 1.15 20.71 7.38
C TYR A 183 0.22 20.80 8.60
N VAL A 184 -0.87 20.01 8.60
CA VAL A 184 -1.83 19.95 9.72
C VAL A 184 -1.13 19.50 11.01
N SER A 185 -0.23 18.53 10.93
CA SER A 185 0.56 18.06 12.09
C SER A 185 1.52 19.12 12.65
N ALA A 186 1.80 20.17 11.88
CA ALA A 186 2.66 21.26 12.30
C ALA A 186 1.89 22.42 12.94
N ILE A 187 0.71 22.74 12.42
CA ILE A 187 -0.18 23.75 13.01
C ILE A 187 -0.88 23.23 14.29
N HIS A 188 -1.09 21.91 14.39
CA HIS A 188 -1.67 21.23 15.57
C HIS A 188 -0.67 20.24 16.16
N PRO A 189 0.42 20.70 16.82
CA PRO A 189 1.48 19.83 17.32
C PRO A 189 1.00 18.85 18.40
N GLU A 190 -0.06 19.20 19.14
CA GLU A 190 -0.69 18.31 20.13
C GLU A 190 -1.34 17.08 19.49
N GLN A 191 -1.75 17.14 18.23
CA GLN A 191 -2.36 16.03 17.48
C GLN A 191 -1.50 15.59 16.29
N ALA A 192 -0.18 15.78 16.39
CA ALA A 192 0.74 15.55 15.29
C ALA A 192 0.66 14.13 14.73
N THR A 193 0.58 13.11 15.60
CA THR A 193 0.58 11.71 15.15
C THR A 193 -0.75 11.33 14.51
N THR A 194 -1.87 11.82 15.07
CA THR A 194 -3.21 11.68 14.48
C THR A 194 -3.25 12.26 13.07
N ALA A 195 -2.78 13.50 12.90
CA ALA A 195 -2.74 14.18 11.60
C ALA A 195 -1.91 13.40 10.57
N VAL A 196 -0.69 12.97 10.95
CA VAL A 196 0.19 12.16 10.09
C VAL A 196 -0.49 10.88 9.62
N LEU A 197 -1.15 10.14 10.52
CA LEU A 197 -1.77 8.86 10.20
C LEU A 197 -3.05 8.99 9.36
N LEU A 198 -3.74 10.14 9.40
CA LEU A 198 -4.88 10.43 8.52
C LEU A 198 -4.48 10.46 7.03
N SER A 199 -3.21 10.73 6.70
CA SER A 199 -2.71 10.64 5.32
C SER A 199 -2.91 9.24 4.71
N GLY A 200 -2.88 8.18 5.54
CA GLY A 200 -3.11 6.81 5.11
C GLY A 200 -4.51 6.62 4.52
N LEU A 201 -5.52 7.27 5.11
CA LEU A 201 -6.90 7.23 4.65
C LEU A 201 -7.08 7.98 3.33
N VAL A 202 -6.46 9.16 3.19
CA VAL A 202 -6.48 9.94 1.95
C VAL A 202 -5.83 9.14 0.80
N ASN A 203 -4.67 8.52 1.07
CA ASN A 203 -4.00 7.66 0.11
C ASN A 203 -4.83 6.42 -0.26
N ALA A 204 -5.57 5.85 0.70
CA ALA A 204 -6.45 4.72 0.45
C ALA A 204 -7.62 5.11 -0.48
N PHE A 205 -8.20 6.29 -0.28
CA PHE A 205 -9.25 6.82 -1.14
C PHE A 205 -8.75 7.05 -2.58
N ALA A 206 -7.58 7.69 -2.73
CA ALA A 206 -6.98 7.88 -4.05
C ALA A 206 -6.62 6.55 -4.74
N ALA A 207 -6.08 5.57 -4.00
CA ALA A 207 -5.83 4.23 -4.52
C ALA A 207 -7.10 3.54 -5.03
N ILE A 208 -8.21 3.66 -4.29
CA ILE A 208 -9.51 3.13 -4.70
C ILE A 208 -9.98 3.81 -5.97
N ALA A 209 -9.92 5.15 -6.02
CA ALA A 209 -10.30 5.91 -7.20
C ALA A 209 -9.53 5.45 -8.45
N PHE A 210 -8.21 5.26 -8.36
CA PHE A 210 -7.43 4.67 -9.45
C PHE A 210 -7.92 3.25 -9.81
N SER A 211 -8.02 2.36 -8.83
CA SER A 211 -8.34 0.95 -9.07
C SER A 211 -9.76 0.70 -9.60
N VAL A 212 -10.72 1.56 -9.28
CA VAL A 212 -12.14 1.41 -9.65
C VAL A 212 -12.47 2.22 -10.90
N LEU A 213 -11.95 3.43 -11.03
CA LEU A 213 -12.40 4.39 -12.05
C LEU A 213 -11.43 4.50 -13.23
N VAL A 214 -10.14 4.26 -13.01
CA VAL A 214 -9.06 4.50 -13.99
C VAL A 214 -8.53 3.17 -14.53
N ASP A 215 -7.94 2.34 -13.68
CA ASP A 215 -7.21 1.13 -14.10
C ASP A 215 -8.03 0.15 -14.97
N PRO A 216 -9.31 -0.15 -14.66
CA PRO A 216 -10.10 -1.07 -15.47
C PRO A 216 -10.32 -0.58 -16.89
N LYS A 217 -10.54 0.74 -17.07
CA LYS A 217 -10.73 1.33 -18.40
C LYS A 217 -9.44 1.33 -19.21
N ALA A 218 -8.30 1.64 -18.57
CA ALA A 218 -7.00 1.58 -19.22
C ALA A 218 -6.61 0.15 -19.62
N ALA A 219 -6.95 -0.85 -18.80
CA ALA A 219 -6.77 -2.26 -19.12
C ALA A 219 -7.64 -2.67 -20.31
N LEU A 220 -8.94 -2.34 -20.29
CA LEU A 220 -9.87 -2.66 -21.38
C LEU A 220 -9.41 -2.11 -22.73
N ILE A 221 -8.91 -0.86 -22.77
CA ILE A 221 -8.37 -0.27 -24.02
C ILE A 221 -7.16 -1.07 -24.53
N THR A 222 -6.31 -1.55 -23.62
CA THR A 222 -5.13 -2.35 -23.97
C THR A 222 -5.52 -3.73 -24.50
N ASP A 223 -6.48 -4.39 -23.86
CA ASP A 223 -6.95 -5.72 -24.26
C ASP A 223 -7.68 -5.69 -25.61
N GLN A 224 -8.53 -4.70 -25.84
CA GLN A 224 -9.22 -4.51 -27.13
C GLN A 224 -8.24 -4.25 -28.27
N ALA A 225 -7.15 -3.51 -28.03
CA ALA A 225 -6.12 -3.30 -29.03
C ALA A 225 -5.31 -4.59 -29.30
N LEU A 226 -5.04 -5.39 -28.28
CA LEU A 226 -4.39 -6.70 -28.44
C LEU A 226 -5.26 -7.68 -29.24
N ALA A 227 -6.58 -7.66 -29.01
CA ALA A 227 -7.57 -8.45 -29.73
C ALA A 227 -7.82 -7.97 -31.17
N GLY A 228 -7.30 -6.79 -31.55
CA GLY A 228 -7.53 -6.18 -32.86
C GLY A 228 -8.88 -5.46 -33.00
N GLU A 229 -9.66 -5.35 -31.93
CA GLU A 229 -10.95 -4.64 -31.90
C GLU A 229 -10.80 -3.12 -31.90
N ARG A 230 -9.61 -2.63 -31.52
CA ARG A 230 -9.28 -1.20 -31.50
C ARG A 230 -7.90 -0.92 -32.10
N PRO A 231 -7.70 0.27 -32.70
CA PRO A 231 -6.38 0.68 -33.19
C PRO A 231 -5.32 0.70 -32.09
N GLU A 232 -4.13 0.18 -32.37
CA GLU A 232 -2.98 0.20 -31.44
C GLU A 232 -2.60 1.62 -30.98
N ARG A 233 -2.85 2.63 -31.84
CA ARG A 233 -2.64 4.05 -31.53
C ARG A 233 -3.42 4.52 -30.30
N HIS A 234 -4.58 3.92 -30.00
CA HIS A 234 -5.38 4.28 -28.83
C HIS A 234 -4.67 3.92 -27.51
N VAL A 235 -3.83 2.87 -27.50
CA VAL A 235 -3.04 2.51 -26.31
C VAL A 235 -1.92 3.53 -26.08
N ALA A 236 -1.25 3.96 -27.16
CA ALA A 236 -0.25 5.02 -27.09
C ALA A 236 -0.88 6.36 -26.64
N ALA A 237 -2.05 6.72 -27.18
CA ALA A 237 -2.81 7.90 -26.76
C ALA A 237 -3.21 7.82 -25.29
N THR A 238 -3.71 6.67 -24.84
CA THR A 238 -4.07 6.45 -23.43
C THR A 238 -2.87 6.62 -22.51
N ALA A 239 -1.72 6.07 -22.88
CA ALA A 239 -0.49 6.22 -22.10
C ALA A 239 -0.01 7.68 -22.03
N VAL A 240 -0.04 8.41 -23.15
CA VAL A 240 0.31 9.84 -23.21
C VAL A 240 -0.62 10.66 -22.32
N TRP A 241 -1.93 10.45 -22.42
CA TRP A 241 -2.92 11.22 -21.66
C TRP A 241 -2.98 10.84 -20.18
N LEU A 242 -2.69 9.59 -19.81
CA LEU A 242 -2.55 9.20 -18.41
C LEU A 242 -1.30 9.83 -17.78
N ALA A 243 -0.16 9.80 -18.47
CA ALA A 243 1.07 10.44 -17.98
C ALA A 243 0.91 11.95 -17.88
N GLY A 244 0.30 12.59 -18.90
CA GLY A 244 -0.05 14.01 -18.85
C GLY A 244 -1.09 14.33 -17.77
N GLY A 245 -2.05 13.43 -17.55
CA GLY A 245 -3.04 13.54 -16.48
C GLY A 245 -2.42 13.46 -15.09
N ASN A 246 -1.38 12.66 -14.88
CA ASN A 246 -0.64 12.63 -13.62
C ASN A 246 0.10 13.96 -13.39
N PHE A 247 0.75 14.50 -14.42
CA PHE A 247 1.36 15.83 -14.35
C PHE A 247 0.32 16.91 -13.99
N LEU A 248 -0.80 16.95 -14.71
CA LEU A 248 -1.90 17.88 -14.44
C LEU A 248 -2.50 17.68 -13.05
N GLY A 249 -2.62 16.43 -12.58
CA GLY A 249 -3.07 16.11 -11.23
C GLY A 249 -2.13 16.68 -10.17
N ASN A 250 -0.83 16.50 -10.34
CA ASN A 250 0.16 17.08 -9.41
C ASN A 250 0.10 18.61 -9.40
N LEU A 251 -0.09 19.25 -10.56
CA LEU A 251 -0.26 20.70 -10.67
C LEU A 251 -1.56 21.17 -10.01
N LEU A 252 -2.67 20.48 -10.27
CA LEU A 252 -3.96 20.72 -9.63
C LEU A 252 -3.90 20.50 -8.11
N GLY A 253 -2.96 19.66 -7.65
CA GLY A 253 -2.60 19.50 -6.25
C GLY A 253 -2.32 20.82 -5.54
N GLN A 254 -1.74 21.82 -6.22
CA GLN A 254 -1.53 23.15 -5.65
C GLN A 254 -2.84 23.81 -5.19
N ALA A 255 -3.90 23.68 -6.00
CA ALA A 255 -5.22 24.20 -5.68
C ALA A 255 -5.93 23.33 -4.63
N PHE A 256 -5.68 22.01 -4.65
CA PHE A 256 -6.28 21.05 -3.71
C PHE A 256 -5.62 21.05 -2.32
N LEU A 257 -4.44 21.65 -2.16
CA LEU A 257 -3.72 21.73 -0.88
C LEU A 257 -4.56 22.37 0.22
N GLU A 258 -5.18 23.51 -0.06
CA GLU A 258 -6.00 24.24 0.91
C GLU A 258 -7.26 23.47 1.37
N PRO A 259 -8.12 22.94 0.46
CA PRO A 259 -9.26 22.15 0.89
C PRO A 259 -8.83 20.84 1.58
N ALA A 260 -7.74 20.21 1.15
CA ALA A 260 -7.20 19.03 1.81
C ALA A 260 -6.72 19.34 3.24
N ASN A 261 -6.03 20.47 3.46
CA ASN A 261 -5.64 20.92 4.79
C ASN A 261 -6.86 21.04 5.70
N ARG A 262 -7.93 21.71 5.25
CA ARG A 262 -9.15 21.88 6.04
C ARG A 262 -9.81 20.54 6.38
N ILE A 263 -9.94 19.64 5.41
CA ILE A 263 -10.57 18.33 5.66
C ILE A 263 -9.76 17.51 6.67
N ILE A 264 -8.43 17.47 6.51
CA ILE A 264 -7.56 16.72 7.42
C ILE A 264 -7.52 17.37 8.80
N GLU A 265 -7.51 18.70 8.88
CA GLU A 265 -7.59 19.45 10.14
C GLU A 265 -8.89 19.15 10.89
N HIS A 266 -10.05 19.22 10.23
CA HIS A 266 -11.33 18.88 10.84
C HIS A 266 -11.34 17.43 11.35
N ALA A 267 -10.84 16.48 10.55
CA ALA A 267 -10.74 15.09 10.98
C ALA A 267 -9.77 14.90 12.16
N THR A 268 -8.66 15.64 12.17
CA THR A 268 -7.65 15.60 13.24
C THR A 268 -8.24 16.11 14.55
N LEU A 269 -8.94 17.24 14.54
CA LEU A 269 -9.56 17.82 15.72
C LEU A 269 -10.74 16.98 16.21
N ALA A 270 -11.57 16.46 15.30
CA ALA A 270 -12.68 15.58 15.64
C ALA A 270 -12.19 14.30 16.34
N LEU A 271 -11.15 13.65 15.82
CA LEU A 271 -10.55 12.49 16.46
C LEU A 271 -9.82 12.87 17.76
N GLY A 272 -9.04 13.95 17.74
CA GLY A 272 -8.24 14.44 18.87
C GLY A 272 -9.07 14.77 20.12
N SER A 273 -10.28 15.31 19.93
CA SER A 273 -11.24 15.57 21.02
C SER A 273 -11.78 14.28 21.65
N GLY A 274 -11.88 13.20 20.87
CA GLY A 274 -12.29 11.87 21.33
C GLY A 274 -11.22 11.07 22.06
N GLY A 275 -9.99 11.59 22.20
CA GLY A 275 -8.88 10.83 22.80
C GLY A 275 -9.14 10.34 24.23
N GLY A 276 -9.76 11.17 25.07
CA GLY A 276 -10.13 10.76 26.43
C GLY A 276 -11.17 9.63 26.45
N PHE A 277 -12.16 9.69 25.54
CA PHE A 277 -13.14 8.62 25.37
C PHE A 277 -12.50 7.31 24.90
N LEU A 278 -11.55 7.37 23.96
CA LEU A 278 -10.84 6.20 23.44
C LEU A 278 -9.94 5.56 24.49
N VAL A 279 -9.24 6.37 25.29
CA VAL A 279 -8.41 5.88 26.40
C VAL A 279 -9.28 5.30 27.53
N GLY A 280 -10.40 5.94 27.85
CA GLY A 280 -11.37 5.43 28.83
C GLY A 280 -12.07 4.14 28.38
N ASN A 281 -12.26 3.96 27.07
CA ASN A 281 -12.88 2.78 26.47
C ASN A 281 -11.87 1.95 25.66
N LEU A 282 -10.72 1.65 26.26
CA LEU A 282 -9.66 0.88 25.59
C LEU A 282 -10.15 -0.47 25.05
N GLY A 283 -11.14 -1.09 25.72
CA GLY A 283 -11.80 -2.32 25.24
C GLY A 283 -12.46 -2.19 23.85
N LEU A 284 -12.98 -1.00 23.51
CA LEU A 284 -13.51 -0.72 22.16
C LEU A 284 -12.37 -0.75 21.13
N VAL A 285 -11.24 -0.14 21.44
CA VAL A 285 -10.05 -0.10 20.56
C VAL A 285 -9.46 -1.50 20.37
N VAL A 286 -9.39 -2.28 21.45
CA VAL A 286 -9.03 -3.71 21.42
C VAL A 286 -10.00 -4.49 20.52
N GLY A 287 -11.30 -4.23 20.63
CA GLY A 287 -12.34 -4.83 19.79
C GLY A 287 -12.21 -4.46 18.31
N ILE A 288 -11.90 -3.19 17.99
CA ILE A 288 -11.61 -2.77 16.60
C ILE A 288 -10.39 -3.52 16.08
N ASN A 289 -9.30 -3.60 16.84
CA ASN A 289 -8.10 -4.33 16.40
C ASN A 289 -8.37 -5.83 16.20
N ALA A 290 -9.19 -6.42 17.07
CA ALA A 290 -9.66 -7.80 16.91
C ALA A 290 -10.47 -7.98 15.63
N LEU A 291 -11.37 -7.05 15.30
CA LEU A 291 -12.14 -7.07 14.06
C LEU A 291 -11.25 -6.90 12.81
N VAL A 292 -10.34 -5.94 12.83
CA VAL A 292 -9.38 -5.70 11.72
C VAL A 292 -8.54 -6.96 11.48
N THR A 293 -8.04 -7.58 12.54
CA THR A 293 -7.22 -8.80 12.46
C THR A 293 -8.04 -10.03 12.06
N LEU A 294 -9.29 -10.12 12.53
CA LEU A 294 -10.26 -11.12 12.07
C LEU A 294 -10.46 -11.04 10.55
N LEU A 295 -10.70 -9.84 10.02
CA LEU A 295 -10.82 -9.61 8.57
C LEU A 295 -9.55 -10.01 7.83
N ALA A 296 -8.37 -9.67 8.37
CA ALA A 296 -7.09 -10.06 7.78
C ALA A 296 -6.90 -11.58 7.72
N SER A 297 -7.36 -12.33 8.73
CA SER A 297 -7.24 -13.79 8.78
C SER A 297 -8.04 -14.50 7.67
N THR A 298 -9.07 -13.86 7.13
CA THR A 298 -9.92 -14.42 6.05
C THR A 298 -9.14 -14.61 4.74
N THR A 299 -8.03 -13.90 4.56
CA THR A 299 -7.20 -13.98 3.36
C THR A 299 -6.61 -15.38 3.11
N VAL A 300 -6.21 -16.09 4.18
CA VAL A 300 -5.69 -17.47 4.10
C VAL A 300 -6.75 -18.44 3.57
N VAL A 301 -8.02 -18.16 3.89
CA VAL A 301 -9.18 -18.98 3.54
C VAL A 301 -9.50 -18.96 2.05
N SER A 302 -9.11 -17.89 1.35
CA SER A 302 -9.27 -17.77 -0.10
C SER A 302 -8.64 -18.92 -0.87
N ARG A 303 -7.49 -19.44 -0.40
CA ARG A 303 -6.73 -20.52 -1.06
C ARG A 303 -7.44 -21.86 -0.94
N ILE A 304 -8.02 -22.17 0.22
CA ILE A 304 -8.87 -23.36 0.40
C ILE A 304 -10.02 -23.32 -0.60
N SER A 305 -10.70 -22.17 -0.65
CA SER A 305 -11.89 -21.99 -1.50
C SER A 305 -11.55 -22.05 -2.99
N ALA A 306 -10.36 -21.58 -3.39
CA ALA A 306 -9.84 -21.70 -4.75
C ALA A 306 -9.68 -23.16 -5.18
N VAL A 307 -9.15 -24.02 -4.29
CA VAL A 307 -8.95 -25.45 -4.58
C VAL A 307 -10.28 -26.20 -4.62
N ILE A 308 -11.19 -25.93 -3.67
CA ILE A 308 -12.53 -26.55 -3.64
C ILE A 308 -13.31 -26.23 -4.92
N THR A 309 -13.26 -24.98 -5.38
CA THR A 309 -14.02 -24.53 -6.56
C THR A 309 -13.30 -24.81 -7.88
N ARG A 310 -12.01 -25.15 -7.86
CA ARG A 310 -11.11 -25.22 -9.03
C ARG A 310 -11.09 -23.93 -9.88
N ARG A 311 -11.36 -22.77 -9.27
CA ARG A 311 -11.46 -21.46 -9.93
C ARG A 311 -10.42 -20.49 -9.38
N VAL A 312 -9.14 -20.73 -9.68
CA VAL A 312 -8.01 -19.96 -9.11
C VAL A 312 -8.09 -18.47 -9.45
N ALA A 313 -8.36 -18.12 -10.72
CA ALA A 313 -8.45 -16.73 -11.15
C ALA A 313 -9.60 -15.96 -10.46
N THR A 314 -10.80 -16.54 -10.43
CA THR A 314 -11.97 -15.97 -9.74
C THR A 314 -11.73 -15.85 -8.23
N ALA A 315 -11.05 -16.83 -7.62
CA ALA A 315 -10.67 -16.78 -6.21
C ALA A 315 -9.65 -15.67 -5.91
N ILE A 316 -8.68 -15.41 -6.81
CA ILE A 316 -7.76 -14.28 -6.69
C ILE A 316 -8.52 -12.95 -6.73
N ALA A 317 -9.53 -12.82 -7.60
CA ALA A 317 -10.36 -11.61 -7.66
C ALA A 317 -11.12 -11.37 -6.34
N ILE A 318 -11.74 -12.42 -5.77
CA ILE A 318 -12.41 -12.34 -4.46
C ILE A 318 -11.42 -12.06 -3.33
N TYR A 319 -10.23 -12.69 -3.35
CA TYR A 319 -9.16 -12.38 -2.41
C TYR A 319 -8.80 -10.89 -2.44
N ASN A 320 -8.59 -10.33 -3.63
CA ASN A 320 -8.24 -8.92 -3.78
C ASN A 320 -9.34 -8.00 -3.23
N LEU A 321 -10.61 -8.37 -3.39
CA LEU A 321 -11.74 -7.63 -2.82
C LEU A 321 -11.70 -7.61 -1.28
N PHE A 322 -11.59 -8.78 -0.63
CA PHE A 322 -11.52 -8.86 0.83
C PHE A 322 -10.25 -8.21 1.39
N PHE A 323 -9.13 -8.34 0.67
CA PHE A 323 -7.87 -7.69 1.00
C PHE A 323 -8.00 -6.16 0.94
N LEU A 324 -8.72 -5.62 -0.05
CA LEU A 324 -9.01 -4.19 -0.13
C LEU A 324 -9.82 -3.71 1.08
N VAL A 325 -10.86 -4.44 1.47
CA VAL A 325 -11.68 -4.12 2.66
C VAL A 325 -10.83 -4.14 3.93
N THR A 326 -10.00 -5.17 4.11
CA THR A 326 -9.08 -5.29 5.25
C THR A 326 -8.12 -4.10 5.31
N ARG A 327 -7.52 -3.75 4.17
CA ARG A 327 -6.59 -2.61 4.07
C ARG A 327 -7.28 -1.28 4.41
N LEU A 328 -8.53 -1.08 4.00
CA LEU A 328 -9.29 0.10 4.39
C LEU A 328 -9.56 0.16 5.89
N ALA A 329 -9.96 -0.97 6.49
CA ALA A 329 -10.19 -1.05 7.92
C ALA A 329 -8.92 -0.70 8.72
N GLN A 330 -7.75 -1.18 8.28
CA GLN A 330 -6.45 -0.81 8.86
C GLN A 330 -6.16 0.69 8.76
N GLN A 331 -6.47 1.32 7.62
CA GLN A 331 -6.23 2.76 7.41
C GLN A 331 -7.20 3.64 8.22
N ILE A 332 -8.41 3.16 8.49
CA ILE A 332 -9.36 3.83 9.40
C ILE A 332 -8.90 3.67 10.85
N TYR A 333 -8.32 2.53 11.19
CA TYR A 333 -7.86 2.21 12.54
C TYR A 333 -6.59 2.97 12.94
N ALA A 334 -5.64 3.21 12.02
CA ALA A 334 -4.36 3.83 12.36
C ALA A 334 -4.47 5.21 13.05
N PRO A 335 -5.32 6.16 12.61
CA PRO A 335 -5.51 7.45 13.31
C PRO A 335 -5.99 7.32 14.76
N VAL A 336 -6.72 6.24 15.10
CA VAL A 336 -7.16 5.96 16.48
C VAL A 336 -5.96 5.73 17.39
N LEU A 337 -4.93 5.01 16.90
CA LEU A 337 -3.67 4.80 17.62
C LEU A 337 -2.93 6.12 17.83
N GLY A 338 -2.86 6.96 16.80
CA GLY A 338 -2.29 8.30 16.88
C GLY A 338 -2.97 9.15 17.95
N THR A 339 -4.30 9.09 18.01
CA THR A 339 -5.10 9.85 18.99
C THR A 339 -4.82 9.42 20.42
N ILE A 340 -4.68 8.11 20.67
CA ILE A 340 -4.34 7.56 22.00
C ILE A 340 -2.97 8.05 22.44
N ARG A 341 -1.99 8.01 21.54
CA ARG A 341 -0.65 8.54 21.81
C ARG A 341 -0.68 10.03 22.09
N ASP A 342 -1.32 10.81 21.22
CA ASP A 342 -1.36 12.27 21.32
C ASP A 342 -2.06 12.71 22.62
N HIS A 343 -3.14 12.01 23.01
CA HIS A 343 -3.77 12.22 24.31
C HIS A 343 -2.85 11.86 25.48
N ALA A 344 -2.13 10.74 25.41
CA ALA A 344 -1.20 10.31 26.46
C ALA A 344 -0.03 11.29 26.66
N ILE A 345 0.50 11.87 25.58
CA ILE A 345 1.54 12.92 25.68
C ILE A 345 0.99 14.18 26.33
N ARG A 346 -0.21 14.61 25.93
CA ARG A 346 -0.86 15.80 26.49
C ARG A 346 -1.19 15.65 27.99
N THR A 347 -1.55 14.44 28.44
CA THR A 347 -1.87 14.18 29.86
C THR A 347 -0.65 13.75 30.69
N GLY A 348 0.54 13.62 30.09
CA GLY A 348 1.74 13.17 30.78
C GLY A 348 1.77 11.67 31.12
N ASP A 349 0.87 10.87 30.54
CA ASP A 349 0.78 9.41 30.77
C ASP A 349 1.53 8.61 29.69
N SER A 350 2.76 9.02 29.40
CA SER A 350 3.62 8.34 28.42
C SER A 350 4.09 6.97 28.92
N ALA A 351 4.30 6.82 30.23
CA ALA A 351 4.73 5.57 30.85
C ALA A 351 3.69 4.45 30.73
N GLY A 352 2.40 4.78 30.83
CA GLY A 352 1.31 3.81 30.66
C GLY A 352 1.02 3.43 29.20
N LEU A 353 1.56 4.16 28.22
CA LEU A 353 1.23 3.98 26.81
C LEU A 353 1.66 2.60 26.27
N ALA A 354 2.83 2.10 26.69
CA ALA A 354 3.31 0.78 26.30
C ALA A 354 2.31 -0.32 26.69
N GLY A 355 1.84 -0.30 27.94
CA GLY A 355 0.86 -1.26 28.45
C GLY A 355 -0.48 -1.16 27.71
N LYS A 356 -0.93 0.06 27.38
CA LYS A 356 -2.14 0.26 26.56
C LYS A 356 -2.00 -0.33 25.17
N PHE A 357 -0.84 -0.15 24.52
CA PHE A 357 -0.57 -0.72 23.20
C PHE A 357 -0.42 -2.24 23.24
N GLN A 358 0.21 -2.81 24.27
CA GLN A 358 0.24 -4.26 24.47
C GLN A 358 -1.17 -4.85 24.62
N LEU A 359 -2.05 -4.19 25.40
CA LEU A 359 -3.45 -4.60 25.50
C LEU A 359 -4.16 -4.53 24.13
N ILE A 360 -3.90 -3.48 23.35
CA ILE A 360 -4.43 -3.37 22.00
C ILE A 360 -3.91 -4.51 21.10
N VAL A 361 -2.63 -4.86 21.16
CA VAL A 361 -2.04 -6.03 20.45
C VAL A 361 -2.69 -7.34 20.90
N LEU A 362 -3.14 -7.47 22.16
CA LEU A 362 -3.89 -8.65 22.60
C LEU A 362 -5.21 -8.78 21.83
N GLY A 363 -5.82 -7.65 21.46
CA GLY A 363 -6.95 -7.61 20.54
C GLY A 363 -6.66 -8.29 19.21
N ALA A 364 -5.46 -8.10 18.62
CA ALA A 364 -5.08 -8.81 17.40
C ALA A 364 -5.03 -10.33 17.63
N THR A 365 -4.48 -10.78 18.76
CA THR A 365 -4.44 -12.20 19.14
C THR A 365 -5.86 -12.78 19.26
N VAL A 366 -6.78 -12.06 19.91
CA VAL A 366 -8.21 -12.43 19.98
C VAL A 366 -8.81 -12.50 18.57
N GLY A 367 -8.52 -11.51 17.71
CA GLY A 367 -8.96 -11.49 16.32
C GLY A 367 -8.49 -12.71 15.51
N VAL A 368 -7.24 -13.15 15.69
CA VAL A 368 -6.73 -14.38 15.05
C VAL A 368 -7.45 -15.62 15.58
N VAL A 369 -7.69 -15.72 16.89
CA VAL A 369 -8.44 -16.84 17.48
C VAL A 369 -9.86 -16.89 16.92
N LEU A 370 -10.56 -15.75 16.87
CA LEU A 370 -11.89 -15.65 16.26
C LEU A 370 -11.84 -16.02 14.77
N GLY A 371 -10.81 -15.59 14.06
CA GLY A 371 -10.59 -15.93 12.65
C GLY A 371 -10.38 -17.42 12.42
N TRP A 372 -9.64 -18.07 13.32
CA TRP A 372 -9.46 -19.51 13.31
C TRP A 372 -10.76 -20.26 13.59
N MET A 373 -11.55 -19.82 14.58
CA MET A 373 -12.85 -20.41 14.89
C MET A 373 -13.86 -20.25 13.74
N LEU A 374 -13.85 -19.09 13.09
CA LEU A 374 -14.74 -18.76 11.97
C LEU A 374 -14.18 -19.20 10.60
N MET A 375 -13.00 -19.80 10.55
CA MET A 375 -12.36 -20.24 9.31
C MET A 375 -13.31 -21.07 8.41
N PRO A 376 -14.05 -22.09 8.91
CA PRO A 376 -14.96 -22.85 8.06
C PRO A 376 -16.13 -22.05 7.51
N THR A 377 -16.63 -21.08 8.28
CA THR A 377 -17.66 -20.14 7.82
C THR A 377 -17.12 -19.29 6.69
N PHE A 378 -15.91 -18.74 6.83
CA PHE A 378 -15.28 -17.96 5.77
C PHE A 378 -15.00 -18.79 4.52
N VAL A 379 -14.66 -20.08 4.64
CA VAL A 379 -14.48 -20.96 3.45
C VAL A 379 -15.77 -21.01 2.63
N GLU A 380 -16.92 -21.18 3.29
CA GLU A 380 -18.20 -21.23 2.59
C GLU A 380 -18.61 -19.86 2.02
N VAL A 381 -18.32 -18.77 2.74
CA VAL A 381 -18.52 -17.39 2.23
C VAL A 381 -17.70 -17.16 0.96
N TYR A 382 -16.41 -17.46 0.98
CA TYR A 382 -15.53 -17.33 -0.19
C TYR A 382 -16.01 -18.22 -1.35
N LYS A 383 -16.40 -19.46 -1.07
CA LYS A 383 -16.95 -20.37 -2.08
C LYS A 383 -18.21 -19.79 -2.75
N LYS A 384 -19.18 -19.28 -1.97
CA LYS A 384 -20.38 -18.63 -2.54
C LYS A 384 -20.02 -17.37 -3.32
N ALA A 385 -19.08 -16.55 -2.81
CA ALA A 385 -18.62 -15.36 -3.50
C ALA A 385 -17.93 -15.68 -4.85
N ILE A 386 -17.11 -16.73 -4.90
CA ILE A 386 -16.46 -17.21 -6.13
C ILE A 386 -17.52 -17.68 -7.14
N LEU A 387 -18.49 -18.48 -6.71
CA LEU A 387 -19.56 -18.97 -7.59
C LEU A 387 -20.50 -17.84 -8.04
N GLY A 388 -20.77 -16.86 -7.17
CA GLY A 388 -21.55 -15.67 -7.50
C GLY A 388 -20.85 -14.77 -8.52
N LEU A 389 -19.56 -14.51 -8.32
CA LEU A 389 -18.75 -13.75 -9.29
C LEU A 389 -18.73 -14.41 -10.66
N ASP A 390 -18.66 -15.75 -10.69
CA ASP A 390 -18.68 -16.49 -11.95
C ASP A 390 -20.02 -16.39 -12.69
N ARG A 391 -21.14 -16.33 -11.96
CA ARG A 391 -22.48 -16.15 -12.53
C ARG A 391 -22.73 -14.73 -13.02
N LEU A 392 -22.31 -13.73 -12.24
CA LEU A 392 -22.59 -12.32 -12.50
C LEU A 392 -21.56 -11.66 -13.42
N GLY A 393 -20.38 -12.28 -13.56
CA GLY A 393 -19.28 -11.78 -14.41
C GLY A 393 -18.60 -10.51 -13.91
N SER A 394 -19.06 -9.88 -12.83
CA SER A 394 -18.46 -8.64 -12.32
C SER A 394 -18.51 -8.50 -10.80
N VAL A 395 -17.44 -7.95 -10.22
CA VAL A 395 -17.33 -7.68 -8.77
C VAL A 395 -18.35 -6.65 -8.29
N PRO A 396 -18.62 -5.53 -9.01
CA PRO A 396 -19.63 -4.56 -8.59
C PRO A 396 -21.04 -5.17 -8.52
N ALA A 397 -21.42 -6.02 -9.48
CA ALA A 397 -22.71 -6.70 -9.45
C ALA A 397 -22.81 -7.66 -8.25
N LEU A 398 -21.74 -8.39 -7.92
CA LEU A 398 -21.69 -9.24 -6.73
C LEU A 398 -21.86 -8.44 -5.44
N LEU A 399 -21.19 -7.29 -5.32
CA LEU A 399 -21.35 -6.40 -4.17
C LEU A 399 -22.77 -5.86 -4.07
N TRP A 400 -23.37 -5.48 -5.19
CA TRP A 400 -24.75 -5.01 -5.23
C TRP A 400 -25.75 -6.08 -4.79
N GLU A 401 -25.61 -7.31 -5.30
CA GLU A 401 -26.47 -8.44 -4.92
C GLU A 401 -26.29 -8.83 -3.44
N THR A 402 -25.06 -8.84 -2.93
CA THR A 402 -24.78 -9.16 -1.52
C THR A 402 -25.21 -8.06 -0.55
N ALA A 403 -25.26 -6.80 -0.99
CA ALA A 403 -25.78 -5.68 -0.20
C ALA A 403 -27.31 -5.75 -0.03
N MET A 404 -28.04 -6.41 -0.93
CA MET A 404 -29.49 -6.54 -0.81
C MET A 404 -29.88 -7.43 0.40
N PRO A 405 -30.88 -7.03 1.20
CA PRO A 405 -31.33 -7.81 2.37
C PRO A 405 -31.76 -9.25 2.04
N ARG A 406 -32.19 -9.49 0.80
CA ARG A 406 -32.59 -10.82 0.30
C ARG A 406 -31.45 -11.83 0.38
N SER A 407 -30.21 -11.37 0.18
CA SER A 407 -29.00 -12.22 0.15
C SER A 407 -28.44 -12.51 1.53
N TRP A 408 -28.93 -11.86 2.59
CA TRP A 408 -28.40 -12.04 3.95
C TRP A 408 -28.72 -13.41 4.53
N HIS A 409 -29.86 -14.00 4.18
CA HIS A 409 -30.17 -15.40 4.49
C HIS A 409 -29.16 -16.37 3.85
N ALA A 410 -28.70 -16.06 2.63
CA ALA A 410 -27.66 -16.83 1.96
C ALA A 410 -26.30 -16.68 2.65
N LEU A 411 -26.00 -15.55 3.29
CA LEU A 411 -24.80 -15.38 4.12
C LEU A 411 -24.92 -16.10 5.47
N LEU A 412 -26.07 -16.00 6.14
CA LEU A 412 -26.30 -16.69 7.43
C LEU A 412 -26.25 -18.22 7.28
N SER A 413 -26.69 -18.76 6.15
CA SER A 413 -26.55 -20.19 5.84
C SER A 413 -25.10 -20.65 5.60
N CYS A 414 -24.12 -19.74 5.55
CA CYS A 414 -22.70 -20.09 5.51
C CYS A 414 -22.12 -20.41 6.89
N ILE A 415 -22.84 -20.15 7.99
CA ILE A 415 -22.34 -20.41 9.34
C ILE A 415 -22.06 -21.90 9.51
N ARG A 416 -20.80 -22.23 9.80
CA ARG A 416 -20.32 -23.59 10.06
C ARG A 416 -19.66 -23.67 11.44
N ARG A 417 -19.65 -24.86 12.02
CA ARG A 417 -18.96 -25.11 13.30
C ARG A 417 -17.43 -25.02 13.10
N PRO A 418 -16.68 -24.56 14.11
CA PRO A 418 -15.21 -24.56 14.09
C PRO A 418 -14.67 -25.97 13.77
N SER A 419 -13.70 -26.06 12.87
CA SER A 419 -13.12 -27.32 12.43
C SER A 419 -11.64 -27.14 12.07
N LEU A 420 -10.83 -28.10 12.50
CA LEU A 420 -9.41 -28.20 12.12
C LEU A 420 -9.20 -29.05 10.87
N TYR A 421 -10.27 -29.45 10.18
CA TYR A 421 -10.21 -30.30 8.98
C TYR A 421 -9.38 -31.59 9.17
N GLY A 422 -9.34 -32.12 10.41
CA GLY A 422 -8.56 -33.31 10.76
C GLY A 422 -7.04 -33.12 10.72
N VAL A 423 -6.56 -31.88 10.78
CA VAL A 423 -5.13 -31.54 10.84
C VAL A 423 -4.60 -31.85 12.25
N ARG A 424 -3.54 -32.65 12.32
CA ARG A 424 -2.77 -32.97 13.54
C ARG A 424 -1.41 -32.29 13.47
N PHE A 425 -0.79 -32.07 14.62
CA PHE A 425 0.56 -31.49 14.72
C PHE A 425 1.62 -32.28 13.95
N SER A 426 1.45 -33.60 13.79
CA SER A 426 2.36 -34.46 13.01
C SER A 426 2.48 -34.06 11.54
N HIS A 427 1.46 -33.42 10.96
CA HIS A 427 1.51 -32.99 9.55
C HIS A 427 2.37 -31.75 9.31
N ILE A 428 2.97 -31.15 10.35
CA ILE A 428 3.89 -30.02 10.17
C ILE A 428 5.09 -30.38 9.28
N ALA A 429 5.48 -31.66 9.24
CA ALA A 429 6.55 -32.17 8.40
C ALA A 429 6.20 -32.15 6.89
N GLU A 430 4.91 -32.04 6.54
CA GLU A 430 4.44 -32.01 5.15
C GLU A 430 4.61 -30.62 4.50
N ILE A 431 4.96 -29.61 5.31
CA ILE A 431 5.12 -28.21 4.89
C ILE A 431 6.55 -27.75 5.19
N PRO A 432 7.17 -26.91 4.32
CA PRO A 432 8.52 -26.44 4.56
C PRO A 432 8.62 -25.62 5.87
N ARG A 433 9.55 -26.00 6.75
CA ARG A 433 9.71 -25.34 8.07
C ARG A 433 10.13 -23.87 7.96
N HIS A 434 10.99 -23.54 6.99
CA HIS A 434 11.43 -22.17 6.75
C HIS A 434 10.27 -21.25 6.38
N PHE A 435 9.27 -21.78 5.67
CA PHE A 435 8.06 -21.05 5.29
C PHE A 435 7.20 -20.71 6.51
N LEU A 436 7.02 -21.66 7.44
CA LEU A 436 6.27 -21.43 8.67
C LEU A 436 6.97 -20.42 9.60
N TRP A 437 8.29 -20.55 9.78
CA TRP A 437 9.06 -19.59 10.59
C TRP A 437 9.09 -18.20 9.97
N ALA A 438 9.22 -18.10 8.65
CA ALA A 438 9.13 -16.82 7.95
C ALA A 438 7.76 -16.17 8.16
N ASN A 439 6.67 -16.94 8.10
CA ASN A 439 5.32 -16.45 8.38
C ASN A 439 5.20 -15.89 9.80
N VAL A 440 5.68 -16.61 10.83
CA VAL A 440 5.68 -16.14 12.23
C VAL A 440 6.44 -14.83 12.36
N LEU A 441 7.66 -14.77 11.82
CA LEU A 441 8.53 -13.58 11.90
C LEU A 441 7.89 -12.38 11.21
N VAL A 442 7.45 -12.54 9.96
CA VAL A 442 6.86 -11.46 9.17
C VAL A 442 5.59 -10.92 9.83
N ILE A 443 4.72 -11.81 10.32
CA ILE A 443 3.49 -11.40 11.01
C ILE A 443 3.81 -10.69 12.33
N SER A 444 4.82 -11.16 13.07
CA SER A 444 5.21 -10.51 14.32
C SER A 444 5.64 -9.06 14.08
N ILE A 445 6.43 -8.79 13.03
CA ILE A 445 6.85 -7.42 12.66
C ILE A 445 5.66 -6.60 12.14
N TYR A 446 4.85 -7.18 11.26
CA TYR A 446 3.71 -6.50 10.64
C TYR A 446 2.63 -6.10 11.65
N THR A 447 2.39 -6.93 12.68
CA THR A 447 1.36 -6.69 13.70
C THR A 447 1.67 -5.45 14.54
N ILE A 448 2.94 -5.24 14.91
CA ILE A 448 3.34 -4.10 15.74
C ILE A 448 3.90 -2.92 14.96
N GLY A 449 4.17 -3.02 13.65
CA GLY A 449 4.89 -1.98 12.90
C GLY A 449 4.32 -0.57 13.07
N VAL A 450 2.99 -0.41 13.00
CA VAL A 450 2.33 0.89 13.25
C VAL A 450 2.37 1.28 14.73
N MET A 451 2.04 0.35 15.64
CA MET A 451 2.00 0.63 17.08
C MET A 451 3.38 0.95 17.66
N ALA A 452 4.44 0.25 17.23
CA ALA A 452 5.81 0.51 17.62
C ALA A 452 6.29 1.87 17.11
N ALA A 453 5.90 2.28 15.90
CA ALA A 453 6.20 3.60 15.36
C ALA A 453 5.46 4.71 16.11
N THR A 454 4.18 4.50 16.41
CA THR A 454 3.39 5.41 17.25
C THR A 454 3.94 5.47 18.68
N TYR A 455 4.45 4.37 19.22
CA TYR A 455 5.09 4.38 20.54
C TYR A 455 6.45 5.10 20.49
N ALA A 456 7.26 4.86 19.47
CA ALA A 456 8.52 5.58 19.25
C ALA A 456 8.28 7.09 19.09
N SER A 457 7.21 7.50 18.40
CA SER A 457 6.85 8.92 18.31
C SER A 457 6.50 9.51 19.68
N ALA A 458 5.94 8.72 20.60
CA ALA A 458 5.65 9.14 21.98
C ALA A 458 6.93 9.29 22.82
N LEU A 459 7.92 8.42 22.62
CA LEU A 459 9.18 8.44 23.36
C LEU A 459 10.00 9.71 23.08
N GLU A 460 9.99 10.17 21.83
CA GLU A 460 10.71 11.38 21.41
C GLU A 460 9.77 12.35 20.68
N PRO A 461 9.05 13.23 21.40
CA PRO A 461 8.10 14.15 20.81
C PRO A 461 8.70 15.09 19.75
N GLY A 462 10.01 15.39 19.86
CA GLY A 462 10.74 16.20 18.88
C GLY A 462 10.87 15.56 17.50
N LEU A 463 10.85 14.22 17.42
CA LEU A 463 10.93 13.45 16.17
C LEU A 463 9.64 12.69 15.87
N ALA A 464 8.50 13.19 16.38
CA ALA A 464 7.24 12.45 16.37
C ALA A 464 6.76 12.08 14.96
N ARG A 465 6.88 13.00 13.98
CA ARG A 465 6.42 12.75 12.59
C ARG A 465 7.35 11.76 11.92
N THR A 466 8.64 11.95 12.09
CA THR A 466 9.68 11.04 11.57
C THR A 466 9.46 9.62 12.07
N ALA A 467 9.32 9.44 13.38
CA ALA A 467 9.10 8.14 14.01
C ALA A 467 7.79 7.48 13.54
N ALA A 468 6.68 8.24 13.47
CA ALA A 468 5.41 7.71 12.99
C ALA A 468 5.47 7.23 11.53
N LEU A 469 6.17 7.97 10.66
CA LEU A 469 6.30 7.64 9.24
C LEU A 469 7.24 6.47 8.96
N LEU A 470 8.18 6.17 9.87
CA LEU A 470 9.01 4.96 9.80
C LEU A 470 8.19 3.67 9.90
N SER A 471 6.93 3.70 10.35
CA SER A 471 6.01 2.57 10.22
C SER A 471 5.88 2.07 8.78
N SER A 472 5.94 2.99 7.80
CA SER A 472 5.87 2.64 6.38
C SER A 472 7.09 1.84 5.94
N VAL A 473 8.28 2.15 6.49
CA VAL A 473 9.53 1.42 6.28
C VAL A 473 9.41 0.00 6.82
N VAL A 474 9.02 -0.13 8.08
CA VAL A 474 8.86 -1.43 8.76
C VAL A 474 7.84 -2.30 8.04
N ASN A 475 6.67 -1.75 7.72
CA ASN A 475 5.61 -2.46 7.00
C ASN A 475 6.01 -2.81 5.56
N GLY A 476 6.75 -1.93 4.89
CA GLY A 476 7.25 -2.18 3.54
C GLY A 476 8.23 -3.35 3.51
N VAL A 477 9.18 -3.40 4.45
CA VAL A 477 10.12 -4.52 4.61
C VAL A 477 9.36 -5.82 4.91
N ALA A 478 8.39 -5.79 5.83
CA ALA A 478 7.56 -6.95 6.12
C ALA A 478 6.77 -7.44 4.89
N THR A 479 6.21 -6.52 4.10
CA THR A 479 5.46 -6.84 2.87
C THR A 479 6.39 -7.46 1.80
N VAL A 480 7.59 -6.92 1.65
CA VAL A 480 8.60 -7.48 0.73
C VAL A 480 9.00 -8.89 1.19
N ALA A 481 9.25 -9.10 2.49
CA ALA A 481 9.55 -10.42 3.03
C ALA A 481 8.41 -11.43 2.82
N LEU A 482 7.15 -11.01 3.03
CA LEU A 482 5.97 -11.83 2.75
C LEU A 482 5.92 -12.25 1.27
N SER A 483 6.06 -11.27 0.36
CA SER A 483 5.96 -11.52 -1.08
C SER A 483 7.12 -12.32 -1.68
N LEU A 484 8.30 -12.30 -1.05
CA LEU A 484 9.47 -13.06 -1.52
C LEU A 484 9.54 -14.49 -0.97
N VAL A 485 8.99 -14.73 0.23
CA VAL A 485 9.18 -16.02 0.93
C VAL A 485 7.86 -16.77 1.12
N VAL A 486 6.82 -16.08 1.58
CA VAL A 486 5.56 -16.71 2.01
C VAL A 486 4.60 -16.87 0.82
N ASP A 487 4.37 -15.82 0.05
CA ASP A 487 3.41 -15.83 -1.05
C ASP A 487 3.77 -16.84 -2.17
N PRO A 488 5.03 -16.93 -2.64
CA PRO A 488 5.38 -17.84 -3.74
C PRO A 488 5.21 -19.31 -3.34
N THR A 489 5.60 -19.64 -2.11
CA THR A 489 5.48 -21.01 -1.57
C THR A 489 4.01 -21.39 -1.42
N SER A 490 3.18 -20.48 -0.89
CA SER A 490 1.73 -20.70 -0.75
C SER A 490 1.02 -20.85 -2.09
N ALA A 491 1.39 -20.02 -3.07
CA ALA A 491 0.85 -20.10 -4.43
C ALA A 491 1.21 -21.42 -5.11
N LEU A 492 2.48 -21.83 -5.05
CA LEU A 492 2.94 -23.10 -5.63
C LEU A 492 2.20 -24.30 -5.02
N LEU A 493 2.02 -24.32 -3.71
CA LEU A 493 1.26 -25.38 -3.03
C LEU A 493 -0.19 -25.43 -3.52
N THR A 494 -0.82 -24.26 -3.66
CA THR A 494 -2.20 -24.12 -4.16
C THR A 494 -2.32 -24.63 -5.59
N ASP A 495 -1.41 -24.22 -6.47
CA ASP A 495 -1.44 -24.61 -7.89
C ASP A 495 -1.22 -26.12 -8.07
N GLN A 496 -0.28 -26.72 -7.32
CA GLN A 496 -0.05 -28.17 -7.34
C GLN A 496 -1.27 -28.96 -6.87
N ALA A 497 -2.00 -28.46 -5.86
CA ALA A 497 -3.22 -29.10 -5.39
C ALA A 497 -4.37 -29.00 -6.41
N VAL A 498 -4.52 -27.85 -7.08
CA VAL A 498 -5.53 -27.68 -8.16
C VAL A 498 -5.21 -28.57 -9.36
N ALA A 499 -3.93 -28.69 -9.71
CA ALA A 499 -3.45 -29.55 -10.79
C ALA A 499 -3.51 -31.06 -10.46
N GLY A 500 -3.95 -31.44 -9.25
CA GLY A 500 -4.01 -32.84 -8.80
C GLY A 500 -2.64 -33.46 -8.49
N GLN A 501 -1.56 -32.67 -8.51
CA GLN A 501 -0.19 -33.13 -8.21
C GLN A 501 0.06 -33.29 -6.71
N ARG A 502 -0.78 -32.66 -5.87
CA ARG A 502 -0.76 -32.82 -4.41
C ARG A 502 -2.16 -33.09 -3.86
N PRO A 503 -2.29 -33.82 -2.73
CA PRO A 503 -3.57 -34.04 -2.09
C PRO A 503 -4.20 -32.72 -1.63
N HIS A 504 -5.50 -32.55 -1.82
CA HIS A 504 -6.24 -31.37 -1.35
C HIS A 504 -6.06 -31.14 0.17
N ARG A 505 -5.82 -32.20 0.94
CA ARG A 505 -5.54 -32.15 2.39
C ARG A 505 -4.38 -31.20 2.74
N HIS A 506 -3.36 -31.10 1.89
CA HIS A 506 -2.17 -30.26 2.16
C HIS A 506 -2.52 -28.77 2.22
N ILE A 507 -3.59 -28.33 1.53
CA ILE A 507 -4.04 -26.93 1.57
C ILE A 507 -4.72 -26.60 2.90
N TYR A 508 -5.49 -27.54 3.46
CA TYR A 508 -6.04 -27.39 4.80
C TYR A 508 -4.94 -27.38 5.86
N ILE A 509 -3.93 -28.26 5.73
CA ILE A 509 -2.76 -28.29 6.60
C ILE A 509 -2.02 -26.94 6.54
N MET A 510 -1.80 -26.41 5.34
CA MET A 510 -1.16 -25.11 5.13
C MET A 510 -1.96 -23.99 5.78
N ALA A 511 -3.26 -23.92 5.53
CA ALA A 511 -4.09 -22.86 6.09
C ALA A 511 -4.11 -22.89 7.62
N VAL A 512 -4.26 -24.08 8.23
CA VAL A 512 -4.24 -24.23 9.69
C VAL A 512 -2.89 -23.81 10.27
N PHE A 513 -1.76 -24.28 9.72
CA PHE A 513 -0.45 -23.90 10.23
C PHE A 513 -0.07 -22.45 9.96
N LEU A 514 -0.56 -21.84 8.88
CA LEU A 514 -0.42 -20.41 8.65
C LEU A 514 -1.17 -19.61 9.70
N THR A 515 -2.42 -19.98 10.01
CA THR A 515 -3.21 -19.33 11.07
C THR A 515 -2.61 -19.52 12.46
N VAL A 516 -2.09 -20.72 12.77
CA VAL A 516 -1.31 -20.95 14.01
C VAL A 516 -0.05 -20.10 14.01
N GLY A 517 0.65 -19.99 12.89
CA GLY A 517 1.81 -19.13 12.73
C GLY A 517 1.46 -17.65 12.92
N THR A 518 0.30 -17.20 12.44
CA THR A 518 -0.24 -15.86 12.70
C THR A 518 -0.46 -15.66 14.19
N LEU A 519 -1.08 -16.63 14.88
CA LEU A 519 -1.34 -16.56 16.31
C LEU A 519 -0.05 -16.48 17.13
N VAL A 520 0.94 -17.33 16.81
CA VAL A 520 2.26 -17.27 17.45
C VAL A 520 2.94 -15.94 17.13
N GLY A 521 2.82 -15.45 15.90
CA GLY A 521 3.36 -14.15 15.47
C GLY A 521 2.76 -12.98 16.26
N THR A 522 1.45 -12.93 16.47
CA THR A 522 0.80 -11.87 17.27
C THR A 522 1.18 -11.96 18.74
N CYS A 523 1.31 -13.16 19.30
CA CYS A 523 1.83 -13.35 20.65
C CYS A 523 3.29 -12.89 20.77
N LEU A 524 4.15 -13.26 19.82
CA LEU A 524 5.54 -12.83 19.78
C LEU A 524 5.65 -11.30 19.64
N SER A 525 4.73 -10.69 18.90
CA SER A 525 4.72 -9.24 18.69
C SER A 525 4.58 -8.44 19.99
N GLN A 526 3.94 -9.01 21.01
CA GLN A 526 3.86 -8.40 22.36
C GLN A 526 5.26 -8.13 22.95
N LEU A 527 6.16 -9.11 22.79
CA LEU A 527 7.53 -9.02 23.28
C LEU A 527 8.39 -8.11 22.40
N LEU A 528 8.02 -7.96 21.13
CA LEU A 528 8.76 -7.17 20.16
C LEU A 528 8.40 -5.68 20.18
N LEU A 529 7.32 -5.25 20.86
CA LEU A 529 6.85 -3.86 20.80
C LEU A 529 7.92 -2.85 21.22
N GLU A 530 8.51 -3.03 22.40
CA GLU A 530 9.58 -2.17 22.90
C GLU A 530 10.86 -2.20 22.06
N PRO A 531 11.47 -3.36 21.75
CA PRO A 531 12.69 -3.38 20.96
C PRO A 531 12.44 -2.84 19.54
N ALA A 532 11.28 -3.08 18.94
CA ALA A 532 10.93 -2.49 17.65
C ALA A 532 10.82 -0.97 17.73
N ALA A 533 10.21 -0.42 18.78
CA ALA A 533 10.14 1.03 18.97
C ALA A 533 11.53 1.66 19.12
N ARG A 534 12.47 1.00 19.82
CA ARG A 534 13.87 1.46 19.91
C ARG A 534 14.60 1.42 18.58
N VAL A 535 14.38 0.38 17.76
CA VAL A 535 14.94 0.31 16.40
C VAL A 535 14.39 1.43 15.51
N ILE A 536 13.08 1.72 15.63
CA ILE A 536 12.47 2.83 14.90
C ILE A 536 13.05 4.17 15.36
N LEU A 537 13.22 4.37 16.67
CA LEU A 537 13.82 5.58 17.22
C LEU A 537 15.27 5.76 16.76
N MET A 538 16.06 4.67 16.72
CA MET A 538 17.41 4.68 16.14
C MET A 538 17.39 5.10 14.66
N GLY A 539 16.41 4.61 13.89
CA GLY A 539 16.20 5.05 12.51
C GLY A 539 15.83 6.54 12.41
N ALA A 540 15.02 7.06 13.33
CA ALA A 540 14.66 8.47 13.38
C ALA A 540 15.88 9.35 13.70
N HIS A 541 16.69 8.97 14.69
CA HIS A 541 17.94 9.67 15.00
C HIS A 541 18.98 9.57 13.89
N LEU A 542 19.02 8.47 13.14
CA LEU A 542 19.92 8.35 11.97
C LEU A 542 19.51 9.35 10.88
N ILE A 543 18.22 9.50 10.61
CA ILE A 543 17.71 10.51 9.69
C ILE A 543 18.07 11.90 10.21
N ASP A 544 17.78 12.17 11.48
CA ASP A 544 18.12 13.44 12.11
C ASP A 544 19.60 13.76 11.96
N LEU A 545 20.50 12.83 12.31
CA LEU A 545 21.96 13.03 12.18
C LEU A 545 22.41 13.26 10.72
N LEU A 546 21.80 12.60 9.75
CA LEU A 546 22.14 12.77 8.33
C LEU A 546 21.72 14.13 7.76
N PHE A 547 20.64 14.72 8.28
CA PHE A 547 20.06 15.95 7.74
C PHE A 547 20.34 17.19 8.62
N HIS A 548 20.64 17.02 9.91
CA HIS A 548 20.95 18.10 10.84
C HIS A 548 22.37 18.65 10.67
N THR A 549 23.33 17.89 10.13
CA THR A 549 24.72 18.34 9.90
C THR A 549 24.91 19.18 8.61
N GLY A 550 23.85 19.78 8.09
CA GLY A 550 23.88 20.59 6.85
C GLY A 550 23.80 22.11 7.05
N GLY A 551 23.90 22.60 8.29
CA GLY A 551 23.88 24.03 8.64
C GLY A 551 25.25 24.69 8.60
#